data_AF-A0A2U1YC69-F1
#
_entry.id   AF-A0A2U1YC69-F1
#
_cell.length_a   1.000
_cell.length_b   1.000
_cell.length_c   1.000
_cell.angle_alpha   90.00
_cell.angle_beta   90.00
_cell.angle_gamma   90.00
#
_symmetry.space_group_name_H-M   'P 1'
#
loop_
_entity.id
_entity.type
_entity.pdbx_description
1 polymer ?
#
loop_
_entity_poly.entity_id
_entity_poly.type
_entity_poly.pdbx_seq_one_letter_code
_entity_poly.pdbx_strand_id
1 'polypeptide(L)' 'MMEHLMRLFGVKGFPESSEIPTVVWHVRAMSAERAIQLVEGLPDAAGLRLVAVDTGCGLPVESVSQTMPWPWPNKAA' A
#
# COMPACT_ATOMS: atom_id res chain seq x y z
N MET A 1 27.93 -4.21 -5.12
CA MET A 1 26.78 -4.16 -4.20
C MET A 1 25.55 -4.38 -5.05
N MET A 2 24.76 -5.44 -4.81
CA MET A 2 23.45 -5.53 -5.46
C MET A 2 22.58 -4.47 -4.82
N GLU A 3 22.18 -3.45 -5.60
CA GLU A 3 21.11 -2.55 -5.18
C GLU A 3 19.88 -3.42 -4.95
N HIS A 4 19.44 -3.54 -3.69
CA HIS A 4 18.20 -4.22 -3.38
C HIS A 4 17.08 -3.43 -4.07
N LEU A 5 16.59 -3.95 -5.19
CA LEU A 5 15.60 -3.28 -6.00
C LEU A 5 14.28 -3.29 -5.24
N MET A 6 13.84 -2.12 -4.78
CA MET A 6 12.58 -2.00 -4.05
C MET A 6 11.40 -2.30 -4.97
N ARG A 7 10.40 -2.98 -4.41
CA ARG A 7 9.15 -3.29 -5.09
C ARG A 7 8.13 -2.20 -4.81
N LEU A 8 7.23 -1.98 -5.75
CA LEU A 8 6.07 -1.12 -5.54
C LEU A 8 4.90 -2.01 -5.10
N PHE A 9 4.29 -1.65 -3.99
CA PHE A 9 3.11 -2.31 -3.45
C PHE A 9 1.93 -1.34 -3.42
N GLY A 10 0.76 -1.82 -3.83
CA GLY A 10 -0.52 -1.21 -3.46
C GLY A 10 -0.99 -1.82 -2.14
N VAL A 11 -0.99 -1.04 -1.06
CA VAL A 11 -1.55 -1.47 0.24
C VAL A 11 -2.98 -0.97 0.33
N LYS A 12 -3.92 -1.89 0.51
CA LYS A 12 -5.35 -1.60 0.63
C LYS A 12 -5.78 -1.71 2.10
N GLY A 13 -6.50 -0.72 2.60
CA GLY A 13 -7.11 -0.74 3.93
C GLY A 13 -8.60 -1.07 3.87
N PHE A 14 -9.02 -2.06 4.65
CA PHE A 14 -10.42 -2.53 4.74
C PHE A 14 -10.95 -2.34 6.16
N PRO A 15 -12.15 -1.78 6.34
CA PRO A 15 -12.88 -1.91 7.60
C PRO A 15 -13.12 -3.39 7.94
N GLU A 16 -13.18 -3.75 9.23
CA GLU A 16 -13.28 -5.15 9.67
C GLU A 16 -14.46 -5.92 9.07
N SER A 17 -15.58 -5.25 8.83
CA SER A 17 -16.81 -5.85 8.28
C SER A 17 -16.97 -5.70 6.76
N SER A 18 -15.96 -5.20 6.04
CA SER A 18 -16.05 -4.86 4.62
C SER A 18 -15.00 -5.58 3.77
N GLU A 19 -15.43 -6.06 2.61
CA GLU A 19 -14.54 -6.53 1.53
C GLU A 19 -14.18 -5.43 0.53
N ILE A 20 -14.78 -4.24 0.67
CA ILE A 20 -14.47 -3.07 -0.14
C ILE A 20 -13.42 -2.24 0.61
N PRO A 21 -12.25 -1.98 0.01
CA PRO A 21 -11.24 -1.14 0.63
C PRO A 21 -11.72 0.31 0.62
N THR A 22 -11.31 1.08 1.63
CA THR A 22 -11.67 2.51 1.77
C THR A 22 -10.50 3.42 1.42
N VAL A 23 -9.27 2.95 1.64
CA VAL A 23 -8.04 3.71 1.40
C VAL A 23 -7.00 2.82 0.72
N VAL A 24 -6.19 3.43 -0.15
CA VAL A 24 -5.06 2.75 -0.80
C VAL A 24 -3.79 3.61 -0.75
N TRP A 25 -2.68 2.97 -0.38
CA TRP A 25 -1.34 3.54 -0.39
C TRP A 25 -0.49 2.88 -1.47
N HIS A 26 0.32 3.68 -2.16
CA HIS A 26 1.46 3.20 -2.91
C HIS A 26 2.68 3.21 -2.00
N VAL A 27 3.26 2.03 -1.80
CA VAL A 27 4.37 1.84 -0.89
C VAL A 27 5.52 1.22 -1.65
N ARG A 28 6.68 1.88 -1.62
CA ARG A 28 7.94 1.29 -2.08
C ARG A 28 8.62 0.66 -0.89
N ALA A 29 8.84 -0.64 -0.95
CA ALA A 29 9.44 -1.40 0.13
C ALA A 29 10.18 -2.63 -0.40
N MET A 30 11.01 -3.24 0.44
CA MET A 30 11.73 -4.46 0.11
C MET A 30 10.83 -5.70 0.06
N SER A 31 9.70 -5.68 0.78
CA SER A 31 8.75 -6.78 0.82
C SER A 31 7.33 -6.29 1.12
N ALA A 32 6.35 -7.18 0.94
CA ALA A 32 4.95 -6.89 1.23
C ALA A 32 4.72 -6.65 2.74
N GLU A 33 5.42 -7.40 3.59
CA GLU A 33 5.38 -7.24 5.05
C GLU A 33 5.92 -5.88 5.46
N ARG A 34 7.04 -5.45 4.88
CA ARG A 34 7.59 -4.12 5.12
C ARG A 34 6.64 -3.03 4.64
N ALA A 35 5.99 -3.23 3.50
CA ALA A 35 5.00 -2.29 2.99
C ALA A 35 3.80 -2.13 3.94
N ILE A 36 3.33 -3.23 4.53
CA ILE A 36 2.26 -3.22 5.54
C ILE A 36 2.73 -2.48 6.80
N GLN A 37 3.89 -2.82 7.35
CA GLN A 37 4.43 -2.16 8.56
C GLN A 37 4.56 -0.65 8.41
N LEU A 38 4.98 -0.18 7.23
CA LEU A 38 5.09 1.24 6.93
C LEU A 38 3.72 1.95 6.94
N VAL A 39 2.66 1.25 6.54
CA VAL A 39 1.29 1.77 6.52
C VAL A 39 0.61 1.63 7.88
N GLU A 40 0.84 0.55 8.63
CA GLU A 40 0.29 0.35 9.98
C GLU A 40 0.67 1.49 10.94
N GLY A 41 1.81 2.13 10.75
CA GLY A 41 2.24 3.29 11.52
C GLY A 41 1.50 4.60 11.21
N LEU A 42 0.63 4.62 10.18
CA LEU A 42 -0.11 5.81 9.79
C LEU A 42 -1.43 5.92 10.58
N PRO A 43 -1.81 7.13 11.04
CA PRO A 43 -3.09 7.35 11.72
C PRO A 43 -4.30 6.85 10.90
N ASP A 44 -4.26 7.05 9.58
CA ASP A 44 -5.34 6.65 8.66
C ASP A 44 -5.48 5.13 8.47
N ALA A 45 -4.48 4.35 8.90
CA ALA A 45 -4.51 2.89 8.85
C ALA A 45 -5.08 2.27 10.13
N ALA A 46 -5.31 3.05 11.18
CA ALA A 46 -5.75 2.56 12.47
C ALA A 46 -7.11 1.84 12.36
N GLY A 47 -7.16 0.60 12.86
CA GLY A 47 -8.37 -0.23 12.82
C GLY A 47 -8.73 -0.78 11.44
N LEU A 48 -7.86 -0.62 10.43
CA LEU A 48 -8.04 -1.23 9.12
C LEU A 48 -7.26 -2.54 9.01
N ARG A 49 -7.89 -3.55 8.41
CA ARG A 49 -7.18 -4.72 7.91
C ARG A 49 -6.42 -4.31 6.65
N LEU A 50 -5.11 -4.54 6.63
CA LEU A 50 -4.25 -4.15 5.51
C LEU A 50 -3.90 -5.36 4.63
N VAL A 51 -3.89 -5.14 3.32
CA VAL A 51 -3.44 -6.14 2.34
C VAL A 51 -2.53 -5.47 1.33
N ALA A 52 -1.28 -5.93 1.24
CA ALA A 52 -0.33 -5.49 0.22
C ALA A 52 -0.44 -6.35 -1.04
N VAL A 53 -0.44 -5.69 -2.20
CA VAL A 53 -0.39 -6.30 -3.53
C VAL A 53 0.83 -5.77 -4.25
N ASP A 54 1.69 -6.65 -4.75
CA ASP A 54 2.83 -6.28 -5.57
C ASP A 54 2.32 -5.74 -6.92
N THR A 55 2.69 -4.49 -7.24
CA THR A 55 2.31 -3.79 -8.47
C THR A 55 3.49 -3.56 -9.41
N GLY A 56 4.67 -4.11 -9.09
CA GLY A 56 5.83 -4.12 -9.96
C GLY A 56 7.09 -3.52 -9.33
N CYS A 57 7.95 -2.97 -10.19
CA CYS A 57 9.25 -2.44 -9.78
C CYS A 57 9.16 -0.97 -9.36
N GLY A 58 9.82 -0.62 -8.26
CA GLY A 58 9.96 0.75 -7.78
C GLY A 58 11.37 1.32 -7.99
N LEU A 59 11.51 2.63 -7.77
CA LEU A 59 12.83 3.25 -7.56
C LEU A 59 13.43 2.71 -6.25
N PRO A 60 14.78 2.74 -6.07
CA PRO A 60 15.47 2.14 -4.92
C PRO A 60 15.25 2.86 -3.57
N VAL A 61 14.26 3.74 -3.47
CA VAL A 61 14.00 4.57 -2.29
C VAL A 61 12.69 4.15 -1.62
N GLU A 62 12.76 3.88 -0.31
CA GLU A 62 11.61 3.51 0.51
C GLU A 62 10.70 4.73 0.67
N SER A 63 9.41 4.58 0.40
CA SER A 63 8.48 5.70 0.45
C SER A 63 7.04 5.22 0.58
N VAL A 64 6.22 5.99 1.29
CA VAL A 64 4.77 5.82 1.33
C VAL A 64 4.12 7.02 0.67
N SER A 65 3.19 6.78 -0.26
CA SER A 65 2.40 7.81 -0.92
C SER A 65 0.94 7.40 -0.87
N GLN A 66 0.10 8.16 -0.17
CA GLN A 66 -1.34 7.95 -0.15
C GLN A 66 -1.91 8.36 -1.51
N THR A 67 -2.73 7.50 -2.13
CA THR A 67 -3.11 7.68 -3.54
C THR A 67 -4.57 8.09 -3.76
N MET A 68 -5.31 8.49 -2.71
CA MET A 68 -6.75 8.85 -2.68
C MET A 68 -7.69 7.74 -2.16
N PRO A 69 -8.92 8.09 -1.72
CA PRO A 69 -9.98 7.12 -1.39
C PRO A 69 -10.28 6.18 -2.57
N TRP A 70 -10.65 4.95 -2.24
CA TRP A 70 -11.09 3.93 -3.19
C TRP A 70 -12.56 4.16 -3.63
N PRO A 71 -12.96 3.78 -4.86
CA PRO A 71 -12.13 3.31 -5.98
C PRO A 71 -11.39 4.46 -6.67
N TRP A 72 -10.29 4.15 -7.37
CA TRP A 72 -9.63 5.16 -8.21
C TRP A 72 -10.67 5.77 -9.18
N PRO A 73 -10.68 7.10 -9.39
CA PRO A 73 -11.58 7.74 -10.34
C PRO A 73 -11.52 7.11 -11.75
N ASN A 74 -10.39 6.50 -12.10
CA ASN A 74 -10.14 5.85 -13.39
C ASN A 74 -10.23 4.30 -13.37
N LYS A 75 -10.64 3.67 -12.25
CA LYS A 75 -10.96 2.23 -12.17
C LYS A 75 -12.37 1.92 -11.70
N ALA A 76 -13.23 2.93 -11.53
CA ALA A 76 -14.67 2.74 -11.50
C ALA A 76 -15.20 2.62 -12.95
N ALA A 77 -14.88 1.52 -13.62
CA ALA A 77 -15.46 1.13 -14.91
C ALA A 77 -15.43 -0.40 -15.02
#